data_AF-A0A7R9TEX4-F1
#
_entry.id   AF-A0A7R9TEX4-F1
#
_cell.length_a   1.000
_cell.length_b   1.000
_cell.length_c   1.000
_cell.angle_alpha   90.00
_cell.angle_beta   90.00
_cell.angle_gamma   90.00
#
_symmetry.space_group_name_H-M   'P 1'
#
loop_
_entity.id
_entity.type
_entity.pdbx_description
1 polymer ?
#
loop_
_entity_poly.entity_id
_entity_poly.type
_entity_poly.pdbx_seq_one_letter_code
_entity_poly.pdbx_strand_id
1 'polypeptide(L)'
;IFPKGSTDDQYFAVGKLFFDRIFEVTPAAEGMFPFNGEDRASSVKFRAHATKVIKTVGVAVAGLDDLESLVPVLKQLGEAHVKYGVIAEHYDLIGAALLWTLEQGLGKEWGPSYLEA
;
A
#
# COMPACT_ATOMS: atom_id res chain seq x y z
N ILE A 1 -2.62 -11.36 7.19
CA ILE A 1 -1.86 -11.06 5.95
C ILE A 1 -0.35 -10.99 6.15
N PHE A 2 0.17 -10.37 7.21
CA PHE A 2 1.60 -10.43 7.54
C PHE A 2 1.81 -11.23 8.82
N PRO A 3 2.46 -12.41 8.77
CA PRO A 3 2.81 -13.16 9.97
C PRO A 3 3.65 -12.32 10.93
N LYS A 4 3.46 -12.53 12.24
CA LYS A 4 4.35 -11.96 13.25
C LYS A 4 5.78 -12.42 12.98
N GLY A 5 6.70 -11.47 12.80
CA GLY A 5 8.10 -11.74 12.47
C GLY A 5 8.45 -11.64 10.98
N SER A 6 7.56 -11.13 10.12
CA SER A 6 7.90 -10.87 8.71
C SER A 6 9.12 -9.96 8.55
N THR A 7 9.97 -10.27 7.56
CA THR A 7 11.21 -9.53 7.27
C THR A 7 10.97 -8.35 6.34
N ASP A 8 11.91 -7.41 6.31
CA ASP A 8 11.86 -6.25 5.40
C ASP A 8 11.82 -6.66 3.91
N ASP A 9 12.43 -7.79 3.56
CA ASP A 9 12.35 -8.34 2.21
C ASP A 9 10.96 -8.87 1.86
N GLN A 10 10.26 -9.48 2.82
CA GLN A 10 8.88 -9.93 2.63
C GLN A 10 7.93 -8.73 2.47
N TYR A 11 8.08 -7.70 3.31
CA TYR A 11 7.34 -6.45 3.16
C TYR A 11 7.65 -5.75 1.84
N PHE A 12 8.92 -5.73 1.42
CA PHE A 12 9.31 -5.16 0.13
C PHE A 12 8.70 -5.92 -1.04
N ALA A 13 8.70 -7.26 -1.02
CA ALA A 13 8.15 -8.07 -2.11
C ALA A 13 6.67 -7.73 -2.36
N VAL A 14 5.87 -7.62 -1.29
CA VAL A 14 4.46 -7.24 -1.38
C VAL A 14 4.31 -5.78 -1.80
N GLY A 15 5.11 -4.88 -1.24
CA GLY A 15 5.08 -3.46 -1.59
C GLY A 15 5.44 -3.23 -3.06
N LYS A 16 6.42 -3.97 -3.57
CA LYS A 16 6.81 -3.94 -4.98
C LYS A 16 5.64 -4.38 -5.86
N LEU A 17 4.97 -5.49 -5.52
CA LEU A 17 3.80 -5.98 -6.26
C LEU A 17 2.66 -4.94 -6.28
N PHE A 18 2.40 -4.30 -5.15
CA PHE A 18 1.41 -3.24 -5.01
C PHE A 18 1.71 -2.03 -5.89
N PHE A 19 2.92 -1.48 -5.81
CA PHE A 19 3.31 -0.32 -6.60
C PHE A 19 3.44 -0.63 -8.09
N ASP A 20 3.94 -1.81 -8.46
CA ASP A 20 3.93 -2.26 -9.85
C ASP A 20 2.49 -2.27 -10.41
N ARG A 21 1.51 -2.73 -9.63
CA ARG A 21 0.10 -2.69 -10.04
C ARG A 21 -0.44 -1.28 -10.19
N ILE A 22 -0.14 -0.38 -9.26
CA ILE A 22 -0.55 1.04 -9.36
C ILE A 22 0.00 1.65 -10.64
N PHE A 23 1.29 1.47 -10.92
CA PHE A 23 1.95 2.06 -12.08
C PHE A 23 1.56 1.40 -13.40
N GLU A 24 1.17 0.12 -13.38
CA GLU A 24 0.57 -0.54 -14.54
C GLU A 24 -0.79 0.08 -14.91
N VAL A 25 -1.66 0.33 -13.93
CA VAL A 25 -3.02 0.87 -14.15
C VAL A 25 -3.01 2.39 -14.33
N THR A 26 -2.08 3.09 -13.70
CA THR A 26 -1.91 4.55 -13.82
C THR A 26 -0.42 4.92 -13.85
N PRO A 27 0.21 4.86 -15.03
CA PRO A 27 1.62 5.20 -15.21
C PRO A 27 1.96 6.62 -14.76
N ALA A 28 1.01 7.56 -14.89
CA ALA A 28 1.19 8.94 -14.47
C ALA A 28 1.50 9.09 -12.96
N ALA A 29 1.10 8.12 -12.13
CA ALA A 29 1.38 8.15 -10.69
C ALA A 29 2.87 8.05 -10.37
N GLU A 30 3.70 7.45 -11.24
CA GLU A 30 5.16 7.38 -11.03
C GLU A 30 5.77 8.77 -10.83
N GLY A 31 5.27 9.77 -11.58
CA GLY A 31 5.73 11.15 -11.51
C GLY A 31 5.48 11.86 -10.17
N MET A 32 4.64 11.29 -9.29
CA MET A 32 4.36 11.83 -7.96
C MET A 32 5.42 11.44 -6.92
N PHE A 33 6.33 10.51 -7.25
CA PHE A 33 7.28 9.96 -6.31
C PHE A 33 8.71 10.48 -6.52
N PRO A 34 9.50 10.65 -5.45
CA PRO A 34 10.88 11.16 -5.54
C PRO A 34 11.89 10.14 -6.11
N PHE A 35 11.42 8.94 -6.46
CA PHE A 35 12.17 7.88 -7.14
C PHE A 35 11.72 7.71 -8.60
N ASN A 36 10.94 8.65 -9.15
CA ASN A 36 10.53 8.63 -10.55
C ASN A 36 11.74 8.49 -11.49
N GLY A 37 11.64 7.61 -12.49
CA GLY A 37 12.71 7.32 -13.44
C GLY A 37 13.89 6.51 -12.89
N GLU A 38 13.90 6.15 -11.60
CA GLU A 38 14.86 5.19 -11.06
C GLU A 38 14.46 3.75 -11.42
N ASP A 39 15.44 2.88 -11.66
CA ASP A 39 15.17 1.45 -11.81
C ASP A 39 14.64 0.88 -10.48
N ARG A 40 13.39 0.41 -10.48
CA ARG A 40 12.71 -0.14 -9.30
C ARG A 40 13.42 -1.35 -8.70
N ALA A 41 14.17 -2.13 -9.50
CA ALA A 41 14.89 -3.29 -8.98
C ALA A 41 16.09 -2.89 -8.09
N SER A 42 16.69 -1.73 -8.34
CA SER A 42 17.90 -1.25 -7.67
C SER A 42 17.68 0.00 -6.80
N SER A 43 16.54 0.69 -6.91
CA SER A 43 16.23 1.90 -6.14
C SER A 43 16.06 1.62 -4.65
N VAL A 44 16.99 2.16 -3.85
CA VAL A 44 16.94 2.14 -2.38
C VAL A 44 15.74 2.94 -1.85
N LYS A 45 15.42 4.08 -2.50
CA LYS A 45 14.29 4.92 -2.11
C LYS A 45 12.96 4.20 -2.33
N PHE A 46 12.80 3.57 -3.49
CA PHE A 46 11.60 2.79 -3.79
C PHE A 46 11.45 1.64 -2.79
N ARG A 47 12.53 0.88 -2.54
CA ARG A 47 12.51 -0.21 -1.55
C ARG A 47 12.07 0.27 -0.17
N ALA A 48 12.68 1.34 0.34
CA ALA A 48 12.34 1.89 1.64
C ALA A 48 10.87 2.36 1.70
N HIS A 49 10.39 3.03 0.63
CA HIS A 49 9.02 3.51 0.55
C HIS A 49 8.01 2.36 0.49
N ALA A 50 8.20 1.41 -0.41
CA ALA A 50 7.33 0.24 -0.59
C ALA A 50 7.22 -0.58 0.70
N THR A 51 8.35 -0.85 1.36
CA THR A 51 8.36 -1.54 2.67
C THR A 51 7.59 -0.76 3.73
N LYS A 52 7.80 0.56 3.82
CA LYS A 52 7.12 1.41 4.81
C LYS A 52 5.61 1.40 4.62
N VAL A 53 5.13 1.54 3.39
CA VAL A 53 3.70 1.56 3.06
C VAL A 53 3.01 0.28 3.53
N ILE A 54 3.56 -0.89 3.18
CA ILE A 54 2.95 -2.17 3.58
C ILE A 54 2.97 -2.37 5.09
N LYS A 55 4.05 -1.96 5.78
CA LYS A 55 4.10 -1.97 7.25
C LYS A 55 3.00 -1.07 7.85
N THR A 56 2.82 0.14 7.34
CA THR A 56 1.77 1.07 7.80
C THR A 56 0.37 0.51 7.57
N VAL A 57 0.11 -0.12 6.42
CA VAL A 57 -1.15 -0.83 6.17
C VAL A 57 -1.34 -1.96 7.18
N GLY A 58 -0.31 -2.75 7.47
CA GLY A 58 -0.37 -3.81 8.47
C GLY A 58 -0.73 -3.30 9.87
N VAL A 59 -0.16 -2.17 10.28
CA VAL A 59 -0.51 -1.51 11.55
C VAL A 59 -1.95 -1.02 11.56
N ALA A 60 -2.41 -0.40 10.47
CA ALA A 60 -3.79 0.08 10.35
C ALA A 60 -4.80 -1.07 10.43
N VAL A 61 -4.55 -2.17 9.71
CA VAL A 61 -5.40 -3.38 9.74
C VAL A 61 -5.44 -3.99 11.14
N ALA A 62 -4.31 -4.05 11.84
CA ALA A 62 -4.26 -4.57 13.21
C ALA A 62 -5.00 -3.67 14.23
N GLY A 63 -5.26 -2.41 13.89
CA GLY A 63 -5.99 -1.45 14.72
C GLY A 63 -7.48 -1.34 14.40
N LEU A 64 -8.02 -2.14 13.49
CA LEU A 64 -9.44 -2.04 13.08
C LEU A 64 -10.42 -2.32 14.23
N ASP A 65 -9.99 -3.04 15.27
CA ASP A 65 -10.78 -3.29 16.48
C ASP A 65 -10.82 -2.08 17.45
N ASP A 66 -10.01 -1.05 17.23
CA ASP A 66 -9.97 0.20 18.02
C ASP A 66 -10.00 1.44 17.09
N LEU A 67 -11.18 1.69 16.54
CA LEU A 67 -11.39 2.81 15.61
C LEU A 67 -11.23 4.18 16.26
N GLU A 68 -11.49 4.30 17.57
CA GLU A 68 -11.32 5.57 18.30
C GLU A 68 -9.87 6.04 18.26
N SER A 69 -8.93 5.12 18.44
CA SER A 69 -7.49 5.40 18.32
C SER A 69 -7.01 5.47 16.87
N LEU A 70 -7.55 4.65 15.98
CA LEU A 70 -7.06 4.53 14.60
C LEU A 70 -7.47 5.71 13.70
N VAL A 71 -8.72 6.16 13.78
CA VAL A 71 -9.27 7.18 12.87
C VAL A 71 -8.47 8.50 12.90
N PRO A 72 -8.08 9.07 14.06
CA PRO A 72 -7.26 10.28 14.10
C PRO A 72 -5.92 10.13 13.36
N VAL A 73 -5.27 8.97 13.49
CA VAL A 73 -4.00 8.67 12.80
C VAL A 73 -4.20 8.61 11.29
N LEU A 74 -5.26 7.94 10.83
CA LEU A 74 -5.59 7.85 9.40
C LEU A 74 -5.94 9.22 8.81
N LYS A 75 -6.65 10.08 9.56
CA LYS A 75 -6.94 11.46 9.14
C LYS A 75 -5.66 12.27 8.95
N GLN A 76 -4.76 12.24 9.93
CA GLN A 76 -3.47 12.94 9.82
C GLN A 76 -2.65 12.42 8.64
N LEU A 77 -2.68 11.10 8.40
CA LEU A 77 -2.02 10.50 7.25
C LEU A 77 -2.64 10.99 5.93
N GLY A 78 -3.98 11.02 5.83
CA GLY A 78 -4.69 11.55 4.67
C GLY A 78 -4.35 13.01 4.37
N GLU A 79 -4.35 13.87 5.40
CA GLU A 79 -3.95 15.28 5.28
C GLU A 79 -2.51 15.45 4.77
N ALA A 80 -1.60 14.58 5.19
CA ALA A 80 -0.23 14.58 4.67
C ALA A 80 -0.18 14.22 3.18
N HIS A 81 -1.05 13.32 2.70
CA HIS A 81 -1.11 12.92 1.30
C HIS A 81 -1.63 14.03 0.37
N VAL A 82 -2.52 14.90 0.86
CA VAL A 82 -2.97 16.08 0.10
C VAL A 82 -1.79 16.98 -0.31
N LYS A 83 -0.76 17.10 0.54
CA LYS A 83 0.45 17.89 0.24
C LYS A 83 1.27 17.32 -0.92
N TYR A 84 1.06 16.04 -1.27
CA TYR A 84 1.70 15.38 -2.40
C TYR A 84 0.81 15.39 -3.67
N GLY A 85 -0.32 16.10 -3.65
CA GLY A 85 -1.25 16.18 -4.78
C GLY A 85 -2.17 14.96 -4.90
N VAL A 86 -2.32 14.15 -3.85
CA VAL A 86 -3.30 13.07 -3.84
C VAL A 86 -4.71 13.66 -3.72
N ILE A 87 -5.59 13.28 -4.63
CA ILE A 87 -7.00 13.67 -4.68
C ILE A 87 -7.90 12.46 -4.38
N ALA A 88 -9.20 12.71 -4.16
CA ALA A 88 -10.17 11.68 -3.81
C ALA A 88 -10.20 10.53 -4.85
N GLU A 89 -10.11 10.88 -6.13
CA GLU A 89 -10.15 9.97 -7.27
C GLU A 89 -8.97 8.99 -7.29
N HIS A 90 -7.85 9.31 -6.63
CA HIS A 90 -6.72 8.38 -6.52
C HIS A 90 -7.00 7.23 -5.53
N TYR A 91 -7.90 7.42 -4.56
CA TYR A 91 -8.12 6.42 -3.50
C TYR A 91 -8.83 5.16 -4.00
N ASP A 92 -9.78 5.27 -4.92
CA ASP A 92 -10.46 4.11 -5.49
C ASP A 92 -9.47 3.18 -6.21
N LEU A 93 -8.54 3.78 -6.97
CA LEU A 93 -7.49 3.05 -7.67
C LEU A 93 -6.53 2.38 -6.70
N ILE A 94 -6.08 3.11 -5.69
CA ILE A 94 -5.17 2.59 -4.66
C ILE A 94 -5.83 1.45 -3.88
N GLY A 95 -7.11 1.58 -3.53
CA GLY A 95 -7.89 0.54 -2.87
C GLY A 95 -8.01 -0.73 -3.73
N ALA A 96 -8.33 -0.58 -5.01
CA ALA A 96 -8.39 -1.69 -5.95
C ALA A 96 -7.02 -2.38 -6.13
N ALA A 97 -5.93 -1.61 -6.23
CA ALA A 97 -4.58 -2.17 -6.31
C ALA A 97 -4.19 -2.93 -5.03
N LEU A 98 -4.64 -2.46 -3.86
CA LEU A 98 -4.40 -3.13 -2.58
C LEU A 98 -5.16 -4.45 -2.51
N LEU A 99 -6.46 -4.45 -2.82
CA LEU A 99 -7.27 -5.68 -2.85
C LEU A 99 -6.69 -6.71 -3.83
N TRP A 100 -6.30 -6.27 -5.03
CA TRP A 100 -5.62 -7.13 -5.99
C TRP A 100 -4.30 -7.70 -5.43
N THR A 101 -3.51 -6.89 -4.72
CA THR A 101 -2.26 -7.34 -4.10
C THR A 101 -2.52 -8.39 -3.02
N LEU A 102 -3.59 -8.22 -2.23
CA LEU A 102 -4.00 -9.18 -1.22
C LEU A 102 -4.46 -10.50 -1.85
N GLU A 103 -5.22 -10.44 -2.94
CA GLU A 103 -5.60 -11.62 -3.73
C GLU A 103 -4.35 -12.39 -4.21
N GLN A 104 -3.36 -11.69 -4.77
CA GLN A 104 -2.11 -12.34 -5.21
C GLN A 104 -1.33 -12.96 -4.04
N GLY A 105 -1.31 -12.30 -2.88
CA GLY A 105 -0.57 -12.77 -1.70
C GLY A 105 -1.24 -13.91 -0.94
N LEU A 106 -2.57 -13.93 -0.89
CA LEU A 106 -3.37 -14.96 -0.20
C LEU A 106 -3.69 -16.15 -1.10
N GLY A 107 -3.70 -15.97 -2.42
CA GLY A 107 -3.91 -17.03 -3.39
C GLY A 107 -5.20 -17.82 -3.11
N LYS A 108 -5.06 -19.12 -2.78
CA LYS A 108 -6.20 -20.01 -2.51
C LYS A 108 -6.99 -19.66 -1.24
N GLU A 109 -6.43 -18.83 -0.35
CA GLU A 109 -7.12 -18.34 0.85
C GLU A 109 -7.97 -17.09 0.58
N TRP A 110 -7.89 -16.52 -0.63
CA TRP A 110 -8.76 -15.44 -1.07
C TRP A 110 -10.18 -15.98 -1.37
N GLY A 111 -11.21 -15.23 -0.96
CA GLY A 111 -12.60 -15.65 -1.06
C GLY A 111 -13.61 -14.49 -1.05
N PRO A 112 -14.91 -14.78 -1.22
CA PRO A 112 -15.94 -13.74 -1.42
C PRO A 112 -16.06 -12.75 -0.25
N SER A 113 -15.77 -13.18 0.98
CA SER A 113 -15.83 -12.34 2.18
C SER A 113 -14.83 -11.18 2.19
N TYR A 114 -13.84 -11.17 1.31
CA TYR A 114 -12.84 -10.11 1.22
C TYR A 114 -13.21 -8.98 0.25
N LEU A 115 -14.34 -9.11 -0.48
CA LEU A 115 -14.81 -8.11 -1.44
C LEU A 115 -15.87 -7.15 -0.85
N GLU A 116 -16.45 -7.49 0.31
CA GLU A 116 -17.50 -6.70 0.97
C GLU A 116 -17.02 -5.97 2.25
N ALA A 117 -15.72 -6.02 2.53
CA ALA A 117 -15.10 -5.44 3.74
C ALA A 117 -14.67 -3.98 3.55
#